data_AF-A0A948C5F6-F1
#
_entry.id   AF-A0A948C5F6-F1
#
_cell.length_a   1.000
_cell.length_b   1.000
_cell.length_c   1.000
_cell.angle_alpha   90.00
_cell.angle_beta   90.00
_cell.angle_gamma   90.00
#
_symmetry.space_group_name_H-M   'P 1'
#
loop_
_entity.id
_entity.type
_entity.pdbx_description
1 polymer ?
#
loop_
_entity_poly.entity_id
_entity_poly.type
_entity_poly.pdbx_seq_one_letter_code
_entity_poly.pdbx_strand_id
1 'polypeptide(L)' 'MVASHYGADEVYVGVPFTSLRMRQNKIQDFTELKKTIDALHANDTRALLTMNIFPRNQDIKIFEKVVEKIAEL' A
#
# COMPACT_ATOMS: atom_id res chain seq x y z
N MET A 1 10.17 -7.43 9.15
CA MET A 1 10.60 -8.38 8.12
C MET A 1 9.51 -8.53 7.08
N VAL A 2 9.86 -8.37 5.80
CA VAL A 2 8.94 -8.41 4.66
C VAL A 2 9.09 -9.76 3.96
N ALA A 3 8.00 -10.32 3.41
CA ALA A 3 7.99 -11.63 2.76
C ALA A 3 9.00 -11.76 1.59
N SER A 4 9.39 -10.64 0.98
CA SER A 4 10.46 -10.54 -0.02
C SER A 4 11.76 -11.24 0.39
N HIS A 5 12.19 -11.14 1.66
CA HIS A 5 13.40 -11.82 2.14
C HIS A 5 13.30 -13.36 2.20
N TYR A 6 12.10 -13.89 2.00
CA TYR A 6 11.82 -15.33 1.99
C TYR A 6 11.51 -15.85 0.58
N GLY A 7 11.83 -15.07 -0.47
CA GLY A 7 11.68 -15.49 -1.86
C GLY A 7 10.29 -15.25 -2.46
N ALA A 8 9.54 -14.27 -1.93
CA ALA A 8 8.26 -13.88 -2.53
C ALA A 8 8.49 -13.06 -3.81
N ASP A 9 7.82 -13.43 -4.91
CA ASP A 9 7.84 -12.67 -6.16
C ASP A 9 6.99 -11.38 -6.11
N GLU A 10 5.98 -11.38 -5.24
CA GLU A 10 5.01 -10.29 -5.09
C GLU A 10 4.61 -10.15 -3.61
N VAL A 11 4.36 -8.92 -3.18
CA VAL A 11 3.86 -8.62 -1.82
C VAL A 11 2.69 -7.65 -1.89
N TYR A 12 1.59 -8.03 -1.26
CA TYR A 12 0.43 -7.16 -1.10
C TYR A 12 0.67 -6.13 0.00
N VAL A 13 0.52 -4.86 -0.35
CA VAL A 13 0.64 -3.71 0.54
C VAL A 13 -0.68 -2.93 0.56
N GLY A 14 -0.92 -2.18 1.62
CA GLY A 14 -2.08 -1.30 1.72
C GLY A 14 -1.68 0.01 2.38
N VAL A 15 -2.42 1.07 2.12
CA VAL A 15 -2.31 2.32 2.86
C VAL A 15 -3.50 2.48 3.80
N PRO A 16 -3.37 3.26 4.88
CA PRO A 16 -4.48 3.55 5.78
C PRO A 16 -5.65 4.20 5.03
N PHE A 17 -6.86 4.05 5.58
CA PHE A 17 -8.12 4.57 5.04
C PHE A 17 -8.61 3.99 3.70
N THR A 18 -7.76 3.34 2.91
CA THR A 18 -8.20 2.61 1.70
C THR A 18 -8.00 1.09 1.80
N SER A 19 -7.61 0.58 2.98
CA SER A 19 -7.49 -0.85 3.25
C SER A 19 -8.49 -1.35 4.31
N LEU A 20 -9.13 -2.48 4.04
CA LEU A 20 -9.95 -3.21 5.04
C LEU A 20 -9.15 -3.69 6.25
N ARG A 21 -7.81 -3.84 6.11
CA ARG A 21 -6.93 -4.29 7.19
C ARG A 21 -6.23 -3.14 7.92
N MET A 22 -6.74 -1.91 7.81
CA MET A 22 -6.10 -0.70 8.35
C MET A 22 -5.60 -0.85 9.79
N ARG A 23 -6.36 -1.47 10.70
CA ARG A 23 -5.97 -1.64 12.12
C ARG A 23 -4.78 -2.57 12.34
N GLN A 24 -4.54 -3.51 11.42
CA GLN A 24 -3.41 -4.44 11.46
C GLN A 24 -2.31 -4.07 10.47
N ASN A 25 -2.50 -2.97 9.73
CA ASN A 25 -1.54 -2.55 8.74
C ASN A 25 -0.29 -1.99 9.44
N LYS A 26 0.88 -2.38 8.94
CA LYS A 26 2.16 -1.87 9.44
C LYS A 26 2.58 -0.59 8.72
N ILE A 27 1.94 -0.28 7.59
CA ILE A 27 2.16 0.93 6.81
C ILE A 27 1.12 1.97 7.26
N GLN A 28 1.60 3.04 7.91
CA GLN A 28 0.78 4.09 8.53
C GLN A 28 0.71 5.38 7.71
N ASP A 29 1.57 5.55 6.71
CA ASP A 29 1.54 6.72 5.82
C ASP A 29 2.21 6.44 4.47
N PHE A 30 2.20 7.46 3.59
CA PHE A 30 2.82 7.38 2.26
C PHE A 30 4.36 7.32 2.31
N THR A 31 4.99 7.85 3.35
CA THR A 31 6.45 7.81 3.51
C THR A 31 6.89 6.37 3.81
N GLU A 32 6.19 5.69 4.71
CA GLU A 32 6.39 4.28 5.00
C GLU A 32 6.03 3.39 3.82
N LEU A 33 4.97 3.73 3.08
CA LEU A 33 4.63 3.02 1.84
C LEU A 33 5.79 3.10 0.85
N LYS A 34 6.31 4.30 0.58
CA LYS A 34 7.42 4.50 -0.36
C LYS A 34 8.65 3.70 0.06
N LYS A 35 9.06 3.80 1.33
CA LYS A 35 10.19 3.02 1.88
C LYS A 35 9.98 1.51 1.69
N THR A 36 8.75 1.04 1.85
CA THR A 36 8.41 -0.37 1.65
C THR A 36 8.51 -0.77 0.18
N ILE A 37 7.98 0.05 -0.75
CA ILE A 37 8.07 -0.19 -2.20
C ILE A 37 9.53 -0.20 -2.65
N ASP A 38 10.32 0.79 -2.24
CA ASP A 38 11.75 0.88 -2.58
C ASP A 38 12.51 -0.37 -2.09
N ALA A 39 12.22 -0.85 -0.89
CA ALA A 39 12.84 -2.06 -0.33
C ALA A 39 12.41 -3.35 -1.04
N LEU A 40 11.17 -3.43 -1.53
CA LEU A 40 10.68 -4.56 -2.31
C LEU A 40 11.34 -4.60 -3.69
N HIS A 41 11.37 -3.46 -4.39
CA HIS A 41 11.99 -3.33 -5.71
C HIS A 41 13.50 -3.58 -5.68
N ALA A 42 14.19 -3.21 -4.59
CA ALA A 42 15.61 -3.54 -4.41
C ALA A 42 15.89 -5.05 -4.36
N ASN A 43 14.87 -5.86 -4.09
CA ASN A 43 14.96 -7.33 -4.07
C ASN A 43 14.18 -7.96 -5.25
N ASP A 44 13.96 -7.23 -6.33
CA ASP A 44 13.18 -7.67 -7.51
C ASP A 44 11.77 -8.19 -7.18
N THR A 45 11.21 -7.76 -6.04
CA THR A 45 9.88 -8.17 -5.59
C THR A 45 8.85 -7.13 -5.97
N ARG A 46 7.73 -7.53 -6.58
CA ARG A 46 6.67 -6.60 -6.99
C ARG A 46 5.80 -6.18 -5.81
N ALA A 47 5.53 -4.89 -5.69
CA ALA A 47 4.56 -4.36 -4.73
C ALA A 47 3.16 -4.30 -5.36
N LEU A 48 2.19 -5.00 -4.78
CA LEU A 48 0.80 -4.96 -5.21
C LEU A 48 -0.06 -4.19 -4.20
N LEU A 49 -0.50 -3.00 -4.57
CA LEU A 49 -1.30 -2.19 -3.68
C LEU A 49 -2.77 -2.63 -3.66
N THR A 50 -3.27 -2.96 -2.46
CA THR A 50 -4.69 -3.25 -2.21
C THR A 50 -5.41 -1.99 -1.73
N MET A 51 -6.43 -1.57 -2.48
CA MET A 51 -7.36 -0.52 -2.10
C MET A 51 -8.78 -1.07 -2.13
N ASN A 52 -9.31 -1.55 -1.00
CA ASN A 52 -10.45 -2.47 -0.97
C ASN A 52 -11.56 -2.12 0.04
N ILE A 53 -11.76 -0.84 0.36
CA ILE A 53 -12.80 -0.42 1.31
C ILE A 53 -14.24 -0.57 0.80
N PHE A 54 -15.20 -0.49 1.71
CA PHE A 54 -16.63 -0.25 1.41
C PHE A 54 -16.91 1.27 1.53
N PRO A 55 -16.86 2.04 0.42
CA PRO A 55 -16.87 3.50 0.50
C PRO A 55 -18.28 4.06 0.72
N ARG A 56 -18.35 5.17 1.43
CA ARG A 56 -19.45 6.15 1.41
C ARG A 56 -19.10 7.27 0.44
N ASN A 57 -20.05 8.16 0.14
CA ASN A 57 -19.83 9.27 -0.79
C ASN A 57 -18.61 10.15 -0.44
N GLN A 58 -18.36 10.39 0.85
CA GLN A 58 -17.20 11.16 1.29
C GLN A 58 -15.86 10.45 1.02
N ASP A 59 -15.87 9.11 0.99
CA ASP A 59 -14.66 8.29 0.85
C ASP A 59 -14.19 8.25 -0.61
N ILE A 60 -15.09 8.49 -1.58
CA ILE A 60 -14.74 8.56 -3.01
C ILE A 60 -13.67 9.64 -3.24
N LYS A 61 -13.88 10.84 -2.70
CA LYS A 61 -12.90 11.95 -2.81
C LYS A 61 -11.58 11.64 -2.11
N ILE A 62 -11.62 10.85 -1.04
CA ILE A 62 -10.41 10.39 -0.34
C ILE A 62 -9.68 9.39 -1.22
N PHE A 63 -10.41 8.45 -1.83
CA PHE A 63 -9.86 7.42 -2.70
C PHE A 63 -9.17 8.04 -3.91
N GLU A 64 -9.81 9.00 -4.60
CA GLU A 64 -9.23 9.74 -5.74
C GLU A 64 -7.88 10.37 -5.37
N LYS A 65 -7.84 11.14 -4.28
CA LYS A 65 -6.61 11.78 -3.79
C LYS A 65 -5.51 10.77 -3.44
N VAL A 66 -5.91 9.63 -2.87
CA VAL A 66 -4.96 8.56 -2.53
C VAL A 66 -4.39 7.95 -3.81
N VAL A 67 -5.21 7.67 -4.82
CA VAL A 67 -4.75 7.17 -6.13
C VAL A 67 -3.78 8.14 -6.79
N GLU A 68 -4.09 9.44 -6.82
CA GLU A 68 -3.18 10.47 -7.32
C GLU A 68 -1.84 10.42 -6.58
N LYS A 69 -1.88 10.31 -5.25
CA LYS A 69 -0.66 10.26 -4.44
C LYS A 69 0.17 9.01 -4.68
N ILE A 70 -0.46 7.88 -4.95
CA ILE A 70 0.21 6.61 -5.25
C ILE A 70 0.89 6.66 -6.62
N ALA A 71 0.26 7.32 -7.61
CA ALA A 71 0.83 7.45 -8.96
C ALA A 71 2.15 8.23 -9.00
N GLU A 72 2.45 9.01 -7.95
CA GLU A 72 3.71 9.74 -7.76
C GLU A 72 4.84 8.90 -7.12
N LEU A 73 4.55 7.70 -6.60
CA LEU A 73 5.50 6.86 -5.86
C LEU A 73 6.30 5.93 -6.77
#